data_AF-G9MQN1-F1
#
_entry.id   AF-G9MQN1-F1
#
_cell.length_a   1.000
_cell.length_b   1.000
_cell.length_c   1.000
_cell.angle_alpha   90.00
_cell.angle_beta   90.00
_cell.angle_gamma   90.00
#
_symmetry.space_group_name_H-M   'P 1'
#
loop_
_entity.id
_entity.type
_entity.pdbx_description
1 polymer ?
#
loop_
_entity_poly.entity_id
_entity_poly.type
_entity_poly.pdbx_seq_one_letter_code
_entity_poly.pdbx_strand_id
1 'polypeptide(L)'
;MAPGLARKYEINADMGEGFGRWKMGPDEELMPFIDAANIACGFHAGDPSIMLKTIRLCKKHGVRAGAHPGLQDLFGFGRRKIEVDVNDMYAMVLYQVGSLKAMLDAEGVELSHIKPHGELFFYMQRDKAIMRAVLEACATFKVPVYASQNPEQEAMCKEMGIPFQGEVYVDVDYSPEGKLVPVAQSQQVTPDLCYERAFGATMADSGKDINGNKFSYGFEGRPFSICLHSDVPTVLQNAKVVRQAVDDANRSKFASEISKVNDI
;
A
#
# COMPACT_ATOMS: atom_id res chain seq x y z
N MET A 1 15.68 13.23 -1.49
CA MET A 1 14.28 12.73 -1.53
C MET A 1 13.82 12.55 -0.10
N ALA A 2 12.53 12.79 0.19
CA ALA A 2 11.97 12.48 1.50
C ALA A 2 12.15 10.98 1.82
N PRO A 3 12.44 10.59 3.08
CA PRO A 3 12.41 9.19 3.49
C PRO A 3 11.03 8.58 3.17
N GLY A 4 11.02 7.29 2.81
CA GLY A 4 9.80 6.55 2.50
C GLY A 4 9.33 6.58 1.03
N LEU A 5 9.80 7.52 0.19
CA LEU A 5 9.48 7.49 -1.25
C LEU A 5 10.27 6.40 -1.97
N ALA A 6 9.63 5.78 -2.95
CA ALA A 6 10.24 4.79 -3.84
C ALA A 6 11.34 5.45 -4.68
N ARG A 7 12.54 4.87 -4.67
CA ARG A 7 13.69 5.30 -5.50
C ARG A 7 13.85 4.48 -6.78
N LYS A 8 13.24 3.30 -6.78
CA LYS A 8 13.11 2.32 -7.86
C LYS A 8 11.71 1.71 -7.73
N TYR A 9 11.28 0.88 -8.67
CA TYR A 9 10.03 0.16 -8.48
C TYR A 9 10.14 -0.75 -7.26
N GLU A 10 9.12 -0.75 -6.41
CA GLU A 10 9.11 -1.53 -5.19
C GLU A 10 7.78 -2.26 -5.03
N ILE A 11 7.74 -3.25 -4.13
CA ILE A 11 6.53 -4.01 -3.83
C ILE A 11 6.12 -3.71 -2.39
N ASN A 12 4.87 -3.33 -2.19
CA ASN A 12 4.26 -3.29 -0.88
C ASN A 12 3.20 -4.38 -0.73
N ALA A 13 2.98 -4.83 0.50
CA ALA A 13 1.86 -5.70 0.83
C ALA A 13 1.16 -5.26 2.12
N ASP A 14 -0.14 -5.53 2.19
CA ASP A 14 -0.94 -5.36 3.40
C ASP A 14 -0.65 -6.52 4.36
N MET A 15 -0.25 -6.24 5.60
CA MET A 15 0.36 -7.20 6.52
C MET A 15 -0.21 -7.05 7.93
N GLY A 16 -0.08 -8.10 8.75
CA GLY A 16 -0.57 -8.07 10.13
C GLY A 16 -2.09 -8.02 10.22
N GLU A 17 -2.80 -8.54 9.21
CA GLU A 17 -4.26 -8.43 9.11
C GLU A 17 -5.02 -9.58 9.81
N GLY A 18 -4.33 -10.36 10.64
CA GLY A 18 -4.99 -11.27 11.59
C GLY A 18 -5.67 -10.51 12.74
N PHE A 19 -6.38 -11.23 13.61
CA PHE A 19 -6.94 -10.65 14.83
C PHE A 19 -7.13 -11.72 15.91
N GLY A 20 -6.52 -11.57 17.07
CA GLY A 20 -6.57 -12.52 18.17
C GLY A 20 -6.09 -13.92 17.73
N ARG A 21 -7.03 -14.87 17.60
CA ARG A 21 -6.71 -16.24 17.16
C ARG A 21 -6.81 -16.43 15.64
N TRP A 22 -7.43 -15.49 14.93
CA TRP A 22 -7.59 -15.57 13.47
C TRP A 22 -6.32 -15.10 12.78
N LYS A 23 -5.84 -15.91 11.84
CA LYS A 23 -4.69 -15.58 11.00
C LYS A 23 -5.20 -15.14 9.64
N MET A 24 -4.55 -14.14 9.06
CA MET A 24 -4.76 -13.69 7.70
C MET A 24 -3.39 -13.53 7.04
N GLY A 25 -3.27 -14.01 5.80
CA GLY A 25 -2.03 -13.91 5.03
C GLY A 25 -0.87 -14.79 5.53
N PRO A 26 0.05 -15.16 4.62
CA PRO A 26 1.33 -15.78 4.96
C PRO A 26 2.41 -14.71 5.18
N ASP A 27 2.24 -13.90 6.23
CA ASP A 27 3.06 -12.71 6.48
C ASP A 27 4.57 -12.99 6.51
N GLU A 28 5.01 -14.07 7.17
CA GLU A 28 6.45 -14.36 7.29
C GLU A 28 7.05 -14.79 5.95
N GLU A 29 6.28 -15.56 5.16
CA GLU A 29 6.70 -16.03 3.84
C GLU A 29 6.67 -14.93 2.78
N LEU A 30 5.93 -13.84 2.98
CA LEU A 30 5.88 -12.69 2.07
C LEU A 30 7.09 -11.74 2.21
N MET A 31 7.69 -11.65 3.41
CA MET A 31 8.77 -10.70 3.70
C MET A 31 9.93 -10.71 2.68
N PRO A 32 10.42 -11.86 2.17
CA PRO A 32 11.50 -11.88 1.17
C PRO A 32 11.14 -11.27 -0.19
N PHE A 33 9.85 -11.03 -0.46
CA PHE A 33 9.37 -10.58 -1.76
C PHE A 33 8.88 -9.13 -1.77
N ILE A 34 8.86 -8.45 -0.62
CA ILE A 34 8.34 -7.08 -0.49
C ILE A 34 9.43 -6.12 -0.01
N ASP A 35 9.29 -4.85 -0.37
CA ASP A 35 10.17 -3.76 0.09
C ASP A 35 9.51 -2.96 1.23
N ALA A 36 8.18 -2.97 1.30
CA ALA A 36 7.40 -2.24 2.30
C ALA A 36 6.18 -3.07 2.77
N ALA A 37 5.82 -2.93 4.04
CA ALA A 37 4.66 -3.57 4.67
C ALA A 37 3.68 -2.51 5.17
N ASN A 38 2.40 -2.63 4.82
CA ASN A 38 1.32 -1.81 5.33
C ASN A 38 0.68 -2.56 6.51
N ILE A 39 1.03 -2.16 7.74
CA ILE A 39 0.65 -2.90 8.95
C ILE A 39 -0.72 -2.42 9.45
N ALA A 40 -1.67 -3.35 9.58
CA ALA A 40 -3.00 -3.05 10.12
C ALA A 40 -2.94 -2.48 11.55
N CYS A 41 -3.84 -1.53 11.85
CA CYS A 41 -3.74 -0.68 13.04
C CYS A 41 -4.88 -0.87 14.06
N GLY A 42 -5.55 -2.03 14.06
CA GLY A 42 -6.50 -2.40 15.11
C GLY A 42 -7.97 -2.18 14.82
N PHE A 43 -8.32 -1.51 13.71
CA PHE A 43 -9.71 -1.14 13.40
C PHE A 43 -10.36 -2.10 12.40
N HIS A 44 -9.77 -2.26 11.22
CA HIS A 44 -10.24 -3.24 10.23
C HIS A 44 -9.68 -4.63 10.48
N ALA A 45 -8.44 -4.68 11.00
CA ALA A 45 -7.68 -5.87 11.34
C ALA A 45 -6.49 -5.49 12.22
N GLY A 46 -5.70 -6.50 12.62
CA GLY A 46 -4.55 -6.33 13.48
C GLY A 46 -4.95 -6.20 14.96
N ASP A 47 -4.09 -6.70 15.84
CA ASP A 47 -4.17 -6.44 17.27
C ASP A 47 -2.77 -6.05 17.77
N PRO A 48 -2.62 -5.53 19.01
CA PRO A 48 -1.33 -5.06 19.49
C PRO A 48 -0.21 -6.09 19.42
N SER A 49 -0.53 -7.38 19.62
CA SER A 49 0.47 -8.45 19.57
C SER A 49 0.88 -8.76 18.13
N ILE A 50 -0.08 -8.77 17.22
CA ILE A 50 0.18 -8.96 15.79
C ILE A 50 0.98 -7.78 15.22
N MET A 51 0.59 -6.54 15.53
CA MET A 51 1.33 -5.34 15.12
C MET A 51 2.81 -5.44 15.53
N LEU A 52 3.08 -5.75 16.81
CA LEU A 52 4.44 -5.89 17.31
C LEU A 52 5.22 -7.02 16.63
N LYS A 53 4.56 -8.17 16.38
CA LYS A 53 5.16 -9.28 15.63
C LYS A 53 5.53 -8.86 14.21
N THR A 54 4.62 -8.18 13.51
CA THR A 54 4.83 -7.74 12.13
C THR A 54 5.93 -6.68 12.03
N ILE A 55 6.02 -5.74 12.99
CA ILE A 55 7.14 -4.79 13.10
C ILE A 55 8.48 -5.53 13.23
N ARG A 56 8.55 -6.53 14.11
CA ARG A 56 9.78 -7.34 14.29
C ARG A 56 10.15 -8.12 13.04
N LEU A 57 9.17 -8.63 12.29
CA LEU A 57 9.41 -9.24 10.99
C LEU A 57 9.99 -8.23 10.00
N CYS A 58 9.41 -7.02 9.93
CA CYS A 58 9.93 -5.95 9.09
C CYS A 58 11.40 -5.64 9.41
N LYS A 59 11.72 -5.45 10.70
CA LYS A 59 13.08 -5.23 11.18
C LYS A 59 14.03 -6.36 10.82
N LYS A 60 13.62 -7.62 11.02
CA LYS A 60 14.42 -8.82 10.70
C LYS A 60 14.77 -8.92 9.22
N HIS A 61 13.84 -8.52 8.34
CA HIS A 61 13.98 -8.66 6.89
C HIS A 61 14.41 -7.38 6.17
N GLY A 62 14.59 -6.27 6.89
CA GLY A 62 14.90 -4.96 6.26
C GLY A 62 13.75 -4.38 5.44
N VAL A 63 12.52 -4.84 5.69
CA VAL A 63 11.29 -4.34 5.03
C VAL A 63 10.85 -3.07 5.75
N ARG A 64 10.45 -2.04 4.99
CA ARG A 64 9.99 -0.78 5.58
C ARG A 64 8.58 -0.93 6.15
N ALA A 65 8.34 -0.39 7.34
CA ALA A 65 7.06 -0.52 8.02
C ALA A 65 6.21 0.76 7.89
N GLY A 66 5.00 0.63 7.36
CA GLY A 66 4.03 1.72 7.24
C GLY A 66 2.72 1.40 7.94
N ALA A 67 1.94 2.44 8.22
CA ALA A 67 0.61 2.29 8.81
C ALA A 67 -0.44 1.99 7.74
N HIS A 68 -1.34 1.07 8.06
CA HIS A 68 -2.50 0.73 7.24
C HIS A 68 -3.82 1.03 7.96
N PRO A 69 -4.17 2.32 8.16
CA PRO A 69 -5.39 2.70 8.86
C PRO A 69 -6.63 2.40 8.02
N GLY A 70 -7.69 1.90 8.67
CA GLY A 70 -8.96 1.57 8.04
C GLY A 70 -10.16 2.11 8.83
N LEU A 71 -11.37 1.85 8.31
CA LEU A 71 -12.60 2.11 9.05
C LEU A 71 -12.69 1.18 10.27
N GLN A 72 -13.38 1.62 11.32
CA GLN A 72 -13.64 0.83 12.53
C GLN A 72 -14.66 -0.28 12.25
N ASP A 73 -14.26 -1.24 11.43
CA ASP A 73 -15.10 -2.32 10.94
C ASP A 73 -14.34 -3.64 10.90
N LEU A 74 -14.12 -4.22 12.07
CA LEU A 74 -13.46 -5.52 12.16
C LEU A 74 -14.27 -6.63 11.48
N PHE A 75 -15.61 -6.57 11.55
CA PHE A 75 -16.48 -7.61 10.99
C PHE A 75 -16.49 -7.62 9.47
N GLY A 76 -16.49 -6.44 8.85
CA GLY A 76 -16.40 -6.27 7.41
C GLY A 76 -14.98 -6.09 6.89
N PHE A 77 -13.97 -6.28 7.74
CA PHE A 77 -12.56 -6.10 7.40
C PHE A 77 -12.27 -4.72 6.82
N GLY A 78 -12.96 -3.67 7.27
CA GLY A 78 -12.79 -2.31 6.74
C GLY A 78 -13.23 -2.13 5.29
N ARG A 79 -13.96 -3.08 4.69
CA ARG A 79 -14.41 -3.06 3.28
C ARG A 79 -15.87 -2.67 3.10
N ARG A 80 -16.59 -2.27 4.16
CA ARG A 80 -17.99 -1.82 4.08
C ARG A 80 -18.08 -0.31 4.23
N LYS A 81 -19.07 0.27 3.53
CA LYS A 81 -19.44 1.69 3.69
C LYS A 81 -19.93 1.92 5.11
N ILE A 82 -19.28 2.85 5.79
CA ILE A 82 -19.69 3.39 7.08
C ILE A 82 -19.58 4.90 6.97
N GLU A 83 -20.67 5.62 7.23
CA GLU A 83 -20.65 7.07 7.33
C GLU A 83 -19.98 7.48 8.63
N VAL A 84 -19.06 8.44 8.54
CA VAL A 84 -18.26 8.92 9.67
C VAL A 84 -18.18 10.44 9.56
N ASP A 85 -18.32 11.16 10.68
CA ASP A 85 -18.10 12.60 10.70
C ASP A 85 -16.65 12.93 10.31
N VAL A 86 -16.44 14.10 9.70
CA VAL A 86 -15.12 14.53 9.22
C VAL A 86 -14.10 14.62 10.37
N ASN A 87 -14.52 15.11 11.56
CA ASN A 87 -13.63 15.24 12.71
C ASN A 87 -13.32 13.87 13.33
N ASP A 88 -14.31 12.98 13.36
CA ASP A 88 -14.11 11.61 13.81
C ASP A 88 -13.15 10.87 12.88
N MET A 89 -13.27 11.06 11.55
CA MET A 89 -12.35 10.47 10.58
C MET A 89 -10.89 10.91 10.83
N TYR A 90 -10.66 12.21 11.04
CA TYR A 90 -9.33 12.72 11.42
C TYR A 90 -8.81 12.01 12.68
N ALA A 91 -9.62 11.96 13.74
CA ALA A 91 -9.24 11.37 15.01
C ALA A 91 -8.97 9.85 14.90
N MET A 92 -9.78 9.12 14.12
CA MET A 92 -9.62 7.69 13.87
C MET A 92 -8.30 7.37 13.16
N VAL A 93 -7.93 8.16 12.15
CA VAL A 93 -6.64 7.97 11.45
C VAL A 93 -5.48 8.33 12.37
N LEU A 94 -5.55 9.46 13.08
CA LEU A 94 -4.52 9.90 14.00
C LEU A 94 -4.27 8.86 15.11
N TYR A 95 -5.33 8.29 15.68
CA TYR A 95 -5.27 7.23 16.68
C TYR A 95 -4.56 5.98 16.14
N GLN A 96 -4.98 5.50 14.97
CA GLN A 96 -4.44 4.29 14.36
C GLN A 96 -2.94 4.45 14.06
N VAL A 97 -2.55 5.51 13.35
CA VAL A 97 -1.16 5.74 12.99
C VAL A 97 -0.31 6.03 14.24
N GLY A 98 -0.84 6.78 15.21
CA GLY A 98 -0.16 7.04 16.48
C GLY A 98 0.11 5.78 17.30
N SER A 99 -0.84 4.85 17.34
CA SER A 99 -0.67 3.58 18.05
C SER A 99 0.42 2.71 17.43
N LEU A 100 0.46 2.58 16.10
CA LEU A 100 1.54 1.87 15.41
C LEU A 100 2.88 2.60 15.60
N LYS A 101 2.90 3.94 15.49
CA LYS A 101 4.11 4.74 15.66
C LYS A 101 4.78 4.50 17.02
N ALA A 102 4.01 4.43 18.10
CA ALA A 102 4.55 4.15 19.43
C ALA A 102 5.18 2.75 19.51
N MET A 103 4.59 1.74 18.87
CA MET A 103 5.15 0.38 18.82
C MET A 103 6.41 0.30 17.96
N LEU A 104 6.43 1.02 16.83
CA LEU A 104 7.59 1.17 15.96
C LEU A 104 8.78 1.77 16.72
N ASP A 105 8.54 2.85 17.47
CA ASP A 105 9.55 3.50 18.30
C ASP A 105 10.13 2.57 19.38
N ALA A 106 9.26 1.78 20.02
CA ALA A 106 9.69 0.80 21.04
C ALA A 106 10.61 -0.29 20.46
N GLU A 107 10.45 -0.64 19.19
CA GLU A 107 11.30 -1.61 18.49
C GLU A 107 12.46 -0.96 17.72
N GLY A 108 12.61 0.37 17.77
CA GLY A 108 13.62 1.13 17.05
C GLY A 108 13.48 1.01 15.52
N VAL A 109 12.25 1.00 15.02
CA VAL A 109 11.90 0.99 13.60
C VAL A 109 11.23 2.31 13.26
N GLU A 110 11.58 2.93 12.13
CA GLU A 110 10.94 4.17 11.70
C GLU A 110 9.60 3.86 11.00
N LEU A 111 8.61 4.74 11.19
CA LEU A 111 7.43 4.77 10.34
C LEU A 111 7.85 5.27 8.96
N SER A 112 7.64 4.45 7.92
CA SER A 112 8.06 4.74 6.55
C SER A 112 6.99 5.47 5.75
N HIS A 113 5.72 5.11 5.92
CA HIS A 113 4.62 5.60 5.09
C HIS A 113 3.26 5.33 5.74
N ILE A 114 2.19 5.89 5.15
CA ILE A 114 0.80 5.62 5.52
C ILE A 114 0.01 5.27 4.26
N LYS A 115 -0.76 4.18 4.28
CA LYS A 115 -1.62 3.73 3.18
C LYS A 115 -3.03 3.45 3.71
N PRO A 116 -4.06 4.21 3.36
CA PRO A 116 -5.43 3.92 3.79
C PRO A 116 -5.94 2.56 3.28
N HIS A 117 -6.62 1.80 4.14
CA HIS A 117 -7.13 0.47 3.85
C HIS A 117 -8.54 0.48 3.24
N GLY A 118 -8.80 -0.46 2.32
CA GLY A 118 -10.14 -0.92 1.97
C GLY A 118 -11.12 0.20 1.60
N GLU A 119 -12.26 0.26 2.28
CA GLU A 119 -13.29 1.24 1.96
C GLU A 119 -12.86 2.68 2.28
N LEU A 120 -11.93 2.90 3.21
CA LEU A 120 -11.42 4.25 3.51
C LEU A 120 -10.76 4.86 2.27
N PHE A 121 -10.00 4.07 1.51
CA PHE A 121 -9.42 4.49 0.24
C PHE A 121 -10.50 4.98 -0.74
N PHE A 122 -11.57 4.21 -0.92
CA PHE A 122 -12.66 4.62 -1.81
C PHE A 122 -13.49 5.78 -1.25
N TYR A 123 -13.60 5.91 0.07
CA TYR A 123 -14.32 7.00 0.72
C TYR A 123 -13.62 8.34 0.46
N MET A 124 -12.29 8.38 0.62
CA MET A 124 -11.48 9.55 0.28
C MET A 124 -11.70 9.98 -1.17
N GLN A 125 -11.81 9.03 -2.12
CA GLN A 125 -12.04 9.38 -3.53
C GLN A 125 -13.42 9.97 -3.84
N ARG A 126 -14.42 9.69 -3.00
CA ARG A 126 -15.80 10.16 -3.21
C ARG A 126 -16.12 11.43 -2.42
N ASP A 127 -15.41 11.66 -1.33
CA ASP A 127 -15.67 12.79 -0.42
C ASP A 127 -14.36 13.53 -0.10
N LYS A 128 -14.26 14.76 -0.60
CA LYS A 128 -13.09 15.62 -0.44
C LYS A 128 -12.87 16.09 0.99
N ALA A 129 -13.93 16.22 1.79
CA ALA A 129 -13.81 16.60 3.20
C ALA A 129 -13.21 15.45 4.00
N ILE A 130 -13.65 14.22 3.72
CA ILE A 130 -13.04 13.00 4.27
C ILE A 130 -11.59 12.85 3.82
N MET A 131 -11.28 13.03 2.53
CA MET A 131 -9.90 13.00 2.04
C MET A 131 -9.01 13.99 2.80
N ARG A 132 -9.47 15.24 2.95
CA ARG A 132 -8.75 16.27 3.68
C ARG A 132 -8.49 15.88 5.13
N ALA A 133 -9.51 15.41 5.86
CA ALA A 133 -9.35 14.97 7.25
C ALA A 133 -8.34 13.83 7.41
N VAL A 134 -8.35 12.84 6.50
CA VAL A 134 -7.37 11.74 6.50
C VAL A 134 -5.96 12.30 6.26
N LEU A 135 -5.78 13.15 5.26
CA LEU A 135 -4.47 13.71 4.92
C LEU A 135 -3.94 14.66 6.01
N GLU A 136 -4.79 15.44 6.66
CA GLU A 136 -4.43 16.27 7.81
C GLU A 136 -3.94 15.43 8.98
N ALA A 137 -4.57 14.27 9.25
CA ALA A 137 -4.08 13.33 10.25
C ALA A 137 -2.70 12.77 9.86
N CYS A 138 -2.53 12.36 8.60
CA CYS A 138 -1.25 11.89 8.06
C CYS A 138 -0.12 12.93 8.14
N ALA A 139 -0.44 14.22 7.95
CA ALA A 139 0.51 15.33 7.98
C ALA A 139 1.33 15.38 9.28
N THR A 140 0.72 14.96 10.39
CA THR A 140 1.33 14.90 11.72
C THR A 140 2.64 14.08 11.73
N PHE A 141 2.70 13.03 10.90
CA PHE A 141 3.77 12.04 10.94
C PHE A 141 4.89 12.33 9.93
N LYS A 142 4.69 13.25 8.98
CA LYS A 142 5.69 13.70 8.00
C LYS A 142 6.31 12.57 7.16
N VAL A 143 5.52 11.53 6.88
CA VAL A 143 5.86 10.41 6.01
C VAL A 143 4.98 10.44 4.76
N PRO A 144 5.40 9.82 3.64
CA PRO A 144 4.58 9.76 2.44
C PRO A 144 3.25 9.05 2.65
N VAL A 145 2.23 9.52 1.94
CA VAL A 145 0.95 8.81 1.78
C VAL A 145 0.98 8.02 0.47
N TYR A 146 0.65 6.74 0.56
CA TYR A 146 0.58 5.81 -0.56
C TYR A 146 -0.87 5.72 -1.07
N ALA A 147 -1.07 5.82 -2.38
CA ALA A 147 -2.36 5.57 -3.03
C ALA A 147 -2.19 5.35 -4.54
N SER A 148 -3.22 4.83 -5.21
CA SER A 148 -3.30 4.87 -6.68
C SER A 148 -3.17 6.30 -7.20
N GLN A 149 -2.67 6.46 -8.43
CA GLN A 149 -2.58 7.77 -9.10
C GLN A 149 -3.88 8.57 -8.97
N ASN A 150 -3.79 9.72 -8.31
CA ASN A 150 -4.91 10.59 -8.00
C ASN A 150 -4.41 12.04 -7.90
N PRO A 151 -4.53 12.84 -8.98
CA PRO A 151 -4.03 14.22 -9.00
C PRO A 151 -4.63 15.12 -7.92
N GLU A 152 -5.87 14.87 -7.50
CA GLU A 152 -6.52 15.64 -6.44
C GLU A 152 -5.90 15.33 -5.07
N GLN A 153 -5.68 14.04 -4.77
CA GLN A 153 -5.01 13.63 -3.54
C GLN A 153 -3.55 14.10 -3.52
N GLU A 154 -2.82 14.00 -4.65
CA GLU A 154 -1.45 14.51 -4.78
C GLU A 154 -1.39 16.03 -4.57
N ALA A 155 -2.36 16.79 -5.11
CA ALA A 155 -2.44 18.24 -4.90
C ALA A 155 -2.71 18.60 -3.43
N MET A 156 -3.60 17.90 -2.73
CA MET A 156 -3.85 18.10 -1.29
C MET A 156 -2.64 17.72 -0.44
N CYS A 157 -1.96 16.61 -0.74
CA CYS A 157 -0.71 16.25 -0.10
C CYS A 157 0.34 17.38 -0.25
N LYS A 158 0.47 17.94 -1.46
CA LYS A 158 1.38 19.06 -1.74
C LYS A 158 1.02 20.33 -0.96
N GLU A 159 -0.27 20.68 -0.86
CA GLU A 159 -0.76 21.79 -0.04
C GLU A 159 -0.31 21.66 1.42
N MET A 160 -0.32 20.43 1.95
CA MET A 160 0.02 20.10 3.33
C MET A 160 1.51 19.78 3.55
N GLY A 161 2.34 19.83 2.50
CA GLY A 161 3.77 19.47 2.58
C GLY A 161 4.05 17.99 2.82
N ILE A 162 3.11 17.11 2.49
CA ILE A 162 3.23 15.66 2.62
C ILE A 162 3.65 15.07 1.27
N PRO A 163 4.65 14.18 1.21
CA PRO A 163 4.96 13.48 -0.02
C PRO A 163 3.84 12.51 -0.43
N PHE A 164 3.60 12.39 -1.73
CA PHE A 164 2.67 11.41 -2.30
C PHE A 164 3.45 10.33 -3.03
N GLN A 165 3.16 9.06 -2.74
CA GLN A 165 3.72 7.91 -3.44
C GLN A 165 2.62 7.21 -4.23
N GLY A 166 2.71 7.27 -5.55
CA GLY A 166 1.75 6.58 -6.40
C GLY A 166 1.97 5.06 -6.39
N GLU A 167 0.87 4.33 -6.53
CA GLU A 167 0.81 2.87 -6.54
C GLU A 167 0.13 2.28 -7.78
N VAL A 168 0.52 1.05 -8.11
CA VAL A 168 -0.16 0.13 -9.04
C VAL A 168 -0.63 -1.10 -8.28
N TYR A 169 -1.80 -1.64 -8.64
CA TYR A 169 -2.38 -2.81 -8.02
C TYR A 169 -2.45 -3.91 -9.08
N VAL A 170 -1.77 -5.02 -8.85
CA VAL A 170 -1.67 -6.09 -9.86
C VAL A 170 -2.73 -7.17 -9.67
N ASP A 171 -3.35 -7.20 -8.50
CA ASP A 171 -4.35 -8.18 -8.08
C ASP A 171 -5.79 -7.65 -8.05
N VAL A 172 -6.00 -6.41 -8.52
CA VAL A 172 -7.32 -5.79 -8.65
C VAL A 172 -7.49 -5.26 -10.08
N ASP A 173 -8.68 -5.43 -10.63
CA ASP A 173 -9.04 -4.89 -11.95
C ASP A 173 -9.15 -3.35 -11.94
N TYR A 174 -8.93 -2.76 -13.11
CA TYR A 174 -9.14 -1.34 -13.37
C TYR A 174 -10.37 -1.13 -14.25
N SER A 175 -11.09 -0.04 -13.99
CA SER A 175 -12.13 0.50 -14.89
C SER A 175 -11.49 1.15 -16.14
N PRO A 176 -12.29 1.41 -17.20
CA PRO A 176 -11.81 2.17 -18.38
C PRO A 176 -11.25 3.55 -18.04
N GLU A 177 -11.69 4.14 -16.93
CA GLU A 177 -11.21 5.43 -16.41
C GLU A 177 -9.89 5.29 -15.61
N GLY A 178 -9.29 4.10 -15.55
CA GLY A 178 -8.03 3.85 -14.84
C GLY A 178 -8.18 3.83 -13.32
N LYS A 179 -9.41 3.67 -12.79
CA LYS A 179 -9.68 3.55 -11.35
C LYS A 179 -9.82 2.09 -10.94
N LEU A 180 -9.36 1.75 -9.74
CA LEU A 180 -9.59 0.41 -9.17
C LEU A 180 -11.09 0.13 -9.06
N VAL A 181 -11.49 -1.08 -9.46
CA VAL A 181 -12.84 -1.57 -9.16
C VAL A 181 -12.88 -2.19 -7.76
N PRO A 182 -14.04 -2.25 -7.10
CA PRO A 182 -14.17 -2.98 -5.84
C PRO A 182 -13.73 -4.45 -6.02
N VAL A 183 -13.01 -5.01 -5.05
CA VAL A 183 -12.48 -6.40 -5.12
C VAL A 183 -13.57 -7.42 -5.45
N ALA A 184 -14.79 -7.23 -4.92
CA ALA A 184 -15.94 -8.11 -5.21
C ALA A 184 -16.40 -8.10 -6.68
N GLN A 185 -15.98 -7.13 -7.47
CA GLN A 185 -16.25 -7.00 -8.92
C GLN A 185 -15.04 -7.36 -9.78
N SER A 186 -13.86 -7.57 -9.16
CA SER A 186 -12.64 -7.94 -9.85
C SER A 186 -12.64 -9.44 -10.17
N GLN A 187 -12.04 -9.80 -11.30
CA GLN A 187 -11.77 -11.20 -11.62
C GLN A 187 -10.78 -11.82 -10.62
N GLN A 188 -10.85 -13.14 -10.49
CA GLN A 188 -9.88 -13.87 -9.67
C GLN A 188 -8.47 -13.71 -10.26
N VAL A 189 -7.55 -13.23 -9.45
CA VAL A 189 -6.16 -13.05 -9.88
C VAL A 189 -5.38 -14.37 -9.92
N THR A 190 -4.53 -14.50 -10.93
CA THR A 190 -3.56 -15.59 -11.07
C THR A 190 -2.14 -15.04 -11.08
N PRO A 191 -1.11 -15.87 -10.82
CA PRO A 191 0.28 -15.44 -10.93
C PRO A 191 0.61 -14.89 -12.32
N ASP A 192 0.15 -15.53 -13.39
CA ASP A 192 0.41 -15.07 -14.76
C ASP A 192 -0.19 -13.68 -15.02
N LEU A 193 -1.41 -13.42 -14.52
CA LEU A 193 -2.05 -12.12 -14.65
C LEU A 193 -1.30 -11.05 -13.84
N CYS A 194 -0.85 -11.38 -12.63
CA CYS A 194 -0.01 -10.49 -11.82
C CYS A 194 1.31 -10.17 -12.52
N TYR A 195 1.96 -11.16 -13.13
CA TYR A 195 3.19 -10.95 -13.88
C TYR A 195 2.96 -10.04 -15.09
N GLU A 196 1.93 -10.30 -15.90
CA GLU A 196 1.57 -9.47 -17.05
C GLU A 196 1.36 -8.01 -16.64
N ARG A 197 0.61 -7.77 -15.57
CA ARG A 197 0.33 -6.42 -15.06
C ARG A 197 1.55 -5.74 -14.51
N ALA A 198 2.35 -6.44 -13.70
CA ALA A 198 3.60 -5.90 -13.16
C ALA A 198 4.57 -5.54 -14.28
N PHE A 199 4.73 -6.42 -15.27
CA PHE A 199 5.57 -6.18 -16.44
C PHE A 199 5.06 -5.00 -17.27
N GLY A 200 3.77 -4.95 -17.57
CA GLY A 200 3.16 -3.85 -18.32
C GLY A 200 3.34 -2.49 -17.63
N ALA A 201 3.15 -2.45 -16.31
CA ALA A 201 3.34 -1.26 -15.50
C ALA A 201 4.81 -0.83 -15.48
N THR A 202 5.73 -1.74 -15.15
CA THR A 202 7.15 -1.39 -14.94
C THR A 202 7.90 -1.14 -16.24
N MET A 203 7.57 -1.84 -17.33
CA MET A 203 8.27 -1.69 -18.61
C MET A 203 7.66 -0.62 -19.51
N ALA A 204 6.33 -0.53 -19.55
CA ALA A 204 5.60 0.30 -20.51
C ALA A 204 4.68 1.37 -19.89
N ASP A 205 4.62 1.51 -18.57
CA ASP A 205 3.71 2.43 -17.87
C ASP A 205 2.25 2.26 -18.33
N SER A 206 1.84 0.99 -18.50
CA SER A 206 0.54 0.65 -19.07
C SER A 206 -0.09 -0.59 -18.45
N GLY A 207 -1.42 -0.60 -18.40
CA GLY A 207 -2.23 -1.72 -17.93
C GLY A 207 -3.37 -2.04 -18.90
N LYS A 208 -4.23 -2.97 -18.51
CA LYS A 208 -5.50 -3.26 -19.19
C LYS A 208 -6.65 -3.07 -18.21
N ASP A 209 -7.73 -2.47 -18.68
CA ASP A 209 -8.99 -2.38 -17.93
C ASP A 209 -9.70 -3.74 -17.89
N ILE A 210 -10.83 -3.80 -17.18
CA ILE A 210 -11.68 -5.00 -17.05
C ILE A 210 -12.27 -5.48 -18.39
N ASN A 211 -12.26 -4.64 -19.44
CA ASN A 211 -12.71 -4.97 -20.78
C ASN A 211 -11.53 -5.36 -21.71
N GLY A 212 -10.30 -5.38 -21.19
CA GLY A 212 -9.08 -5.69 -21.94
C GLY A 212 -8.50 -4.52 -22.75
N ASN A 213 -9.06 -3.31 -22.63
CA ASN A 213 -8.54 -2.12 -23.29
C ASN A 213 -7.28 -1.63 -22.59
N LYS A 214 -6.26 -1.25 -23.37
CA LYS A 214 -5.01 -0.72 -22.83
C LYS A 214 -5.22 0.71 -22.31
N PHE A 215 -4.67 1.00 -21.13
CA PHE A 215 -4.56 2.36 -20.59
C PHE A 215 -3.15 2.63 -20.06
N SER A 216 -2.83 3.90 -19.77
CA SER A 216 -1.57 4.31 -19.15
C SER A 216 -1.79 4.71 -17.69
N TYR A 217 -0.87 4.34 -16.81
CA TYR A 217 -0.93 4.74 -15.40
C TYR A 217 -0.46 6.18 -15.16
N GLY A 218 0.33 6.77 -16.08
CA GLY A 218 0.77 8.17 -15.97
C GLY A 218 1.91 8.39 -14.96
N PHE A 219 2.80 7.40 -14.79
CA PHE A 219 4.00 7.58 -13.97
C PHE A 219 5.12 8.30 -14.70
N GLU A 220 5.15 8.27 -16.04
CA GLU A 220 6.13 8.98 -16.88
C GLU A 220 7.58 8.63 -16.51
N GLY A 221 7.83 7.37 -16.15
CA GLY A 221 9.15 6.89 -15.73
C GLY A 221 9.50 7.15 -14.27
N ARG A 222 8.65 7.84 -13.49
CA ARG A 222 8.83 7.96 -12.04
C ARG A 222 8.69 6.59 -11.34
N PRO A 223 9.48 6.31 -10.30
CA PRO A 223 9.29 5.14 -9.45
C PRO A 223 7.92 5.11 -8.77
N PHE A 224 7.35 3.92 -8.66
CA PHE A 224 6.08 3.65 -7.99
C PHE A 224 6.14 2.36 -7.18
N SER A 225 5.16 2.18 -6.29
CA SER A 225 5.00 0.96 -5.50
C SER A 225 3.94 0.06 -6.12
N ILE A 226 4.18 -1.26 -6.12
CA ILE A 226 3.22 -2.27 -6.58
C ILE A 226 2.60 -2.93 -5.35
N CYS A 227 1.29 -2.80 -5.20
CA CYS A 227 0.53 -3.37 -4.11
C CYS A 227 0.14 -4.84 -4.39
N LEU A 228 0.26 -5.66 -3.35
CA LEU A 228 -0.33 -6.99 -3.23
C LEU A 228 -1.13 -7.11 -1.94
N HIS A 229 -2.33 -7.67 -2.03
CA HIS A 229 -3.15 -7.96 -0.86
C HIS A 229 -2.83 -9.37 -0.32
N SER A 230 -2.57 -9.47 0.99
CA SER A 230 -2.17 -10.73 1.63
C SER A 230 -3.32 -11.71 1.88
N ASP A 231 -4.56 -11.23 1.83
CA ASP A 231 -5.78 -12.04 1.96
C ASP A 231 -6.10 -12.87 0.69
N VAL A 232 -5.39 -12.63 -0.41
CA VAL A 232 -5.53 -13.40 -1.65
C VAL A 232 -4.90 -14.79 -1.50
N PRO A 233 -5.62 -15.90 -1.76
CA PRO A 233 -5.07 -17.26 -1.58
C PRO A 233 -3.80 -17.56 -2.38
N THR A 234 -3.61 -16.91 -3.53
CA THR A 234 -2.46 -17.07 -4.43
C THR A 234 -1.32 -16.07 -4.14
N VAL A 235 -1.39 -15.27 -3.07
CA VAL A 235 -0.49 -14.14 -2.85
C VAL A 235 1.00 -14.52 -2.87
N LEU A 236 1.39 -15.69 -2.34
CA LEU A 236 2.80 -16.11 -2.38
C LEU A 236 3.29 -16.38 -3.80
N GLN A 237 2.46 -16.99 -4.63
CA GLN A 237 2.80 -17.23 -6.04
C GLN A 237 2.81 -15.91 -6.80
N ASN A 238 1.86 -15.02 -6.53
CA ASN A 238 1.78 -13.69 -7.12
C ASN A 238 3.02 -12.84 -6.76
N ALA A 239 3.43 -12.83 -5.49
CA ALA A 239 4.57 -12.06 -5.01
C ALA A 239 5.89 -12.50 -5.68
N LYS A 240 6.08 -13.80 -5.90
CA LYS A 240 7.28 -14.33 -6.59
C LYS A 240 7.41 -13.81 -8.00
N VAL A 241 6.34 -13.87 -8.79
CA VAL A 241 6.38 -13.46 -10.20
C VAL A 241 6.41 -11.93 -10.33
N VAL A 242 5.74 -11.20 -9.44
CA VAL A 242 5.83 -9.73 -9.40
C VAL A 242 7.23 -9.28 -9.01
N ARG A 243 7.87 -9.92 -8.02
CA ARG A 243 9.28 -9.66 -7.67
C ARG A 243 10.20 -9.87 -8.86
N GLN A 244 10.04 -10.96 -9.60
CA GLN A 244 10.81 -11.21 -10.81
C GLN A 244 10.67 -10.05 -11.82
N ALA A 245 9.45 -9.64 -12.14
CA ALA A 245 9.19 -8.54 -13.08
C ALA A 245 9.77 -7.21 -12.60
N VAL A 246 9.64 -6.90 -11.30
CA VAL A 246 10.18 -5.68 -10.69
C VAL A 246 11.70 -5.66 -10.72
N ASP A 247 12.35 -6.77 -10.41
CA ASP A 247 13.82 -6.86 -10.41
C ASP A 247 14.40 -6.75 -11.82
N ASP A 248 13.76 -7.37 -12.82
CA ASP A 248 14.12 -7.23 -14.24
C ASP A 248 14.00 -5.77 -14.71
N ALA A 249 12.89 -5.11 -14.39
CA ALA A 249 12.67 -3.71 -14.74
C ALA A 249 13.67 -2.78 -14.02
N ASN A 250 13.94 -3.03 -12.73
CA ASN A 250 14.88 -2.22 -11.98
C ASN A 250 16.32 -2.35 -12.50
N ARG A 251 16.76 -3.55 -12.91
CA ARG A 251 18.06 -3.74 -13.56
C ARG A 251 18.21 -2.93 -14.84
N SER A 252 17.14 -2.80 -15.62
CA SER A 252 17.18 -2.06 -16.88
C SER A 252 17.00 -0.55 -16.71
N LYS A 253 16.15 -0.10 -15.78
CA LYS A 253 15.75 1.31 -15.65
C LYS A 253 16.45 2.08 -14.52
N PHE A 254 16.93 1.38 -13.50
CA PHE A 254 17.50 1.99 -12.28
C PHE A 254 18.85 1.37 -11.88
N ALA A 255 19.64 0.90 -12.85
CA ALA A 255 20.93 0.23 -12.60
C ALA A 255 21.86 1.01 -11.66
N SER A 256 21.93 2.34 -11.81
CA SER A 256 22.76 3.21 -10.97
C SER A 256 22.29 3.33 -9.52
N GLU A 257 21.01 3.13 -9.25
CA GLU A 257 20.45 3.12 -7.89
C GLU A 257 20.65 1.75 -7.22
N ILE A 258 20.70 0.65 -7.99
CA ILE A 258 20.99 -0.69 -7.46
C ILE A 258 22.44 -0.79 -6.98
N SER A 259 23.40 -0.26 -7.74
CA SER A 259 24.82 -0.33 -7.37
C SER A 259 25.13 0.36 -6.04
N LYS A 260 24.44 1.46 -5.71
CA LYS A 260 24.63 2.20 -4.46
C LYS A 260 24.14 1.45 -3.21
N VAL A 261 23.25 0.46 -3.36
CA VAL A 261 22.72 -0.32 -2.24
C VAL A 261 23.66 -1.47 -1.85
N ASN A 262 24.51 -1.93 -2.76
CA ASN A 262 25.45 -3.04 -2.51
C ASN A 262 26.79 -2.60 -1.89
N ASP A 263 27.01 -1.29 -1.73
CA ASP A 263 28.26 -0.71 -1.18
C ASP A 263 28.12 -0.26 0.29
N ILE A 264 27.06 -0.66 0.99
CA ILE A 264 26.77 -0.37 2.41
C ILE A 264 26.53 -1.69 3.15
#